data_AF-A0A1Q8AWR3-F1
#
_entry.id   AF-A0A1Q8AWR3-F1
#
_cell.length_a   1.000
_cell.length_b   1.000
_cell.length_c   1.000
_cell.angle_alpha   90.00
_cell.angle_beta   90.00
_cell.angle_gamma   90.00
#
_symmetry.space_group_name_H-M   'P 1'
#
loop_
_entity.id
_entity.type
_entity.pdbx_description
1 polymer ?
#
loop_
_entity_poly.entity_id
_entity_poly.type
_entity_poly.pdbx_seq_one_letter_code
_entity_poly.pdbx_strand_id
1 'polypeptide(L)'
;MNRIAALLVTVLAAFLFTATSSAQMQAVLSRAPTFSPKPAPDPGIFNADFVMPPSFHNTDDRPGVPLLGDSKMDLFVFCFDPFTLNLLVCNVQLAIHVEEGSGGHVHTAGRPDGTLDHSTGQTTTDPNNPLKFVYTAPDASGITDVTLTGTDLNGIPIFPIQATIGVEIDGLIGNPTSLAGGLLTIDPTSSLHDNNNIYTTPTFSAQLQFMATDFRLRLIAQCIKTSPDPITALQCFTTVQRAAPNIDALSLQAGGLFDFTGNWGPPHHDHRVGVEADMRITNPTFFIDSKFRIMLHDAVINALMDDPVSGEDLADPTSNHWHLVSLI
;
A
#
# COMPACT_ATOMS: atom_id res chain seq x y z
N MET A 1 -51.68 30.30 5.38
CA MET A 1 -51.14 29.38 6.40
C MET A 1 -49.75 28.96 5.94
N ASN A 2 -48.75 29.69 6.43
CA ASN A 2 -47.35 29.54 6.08
C ASN A 2 -46.79 28.30 6.77
N ARG A 3 -46.43 27.27 6.00
CA ARG A 3 -45.56 26.16 6.44
C ARG A 3 -44.18 26.52 5.87
N ILE A 4 -43.23 27.09 6.60
CA ILE A 4 -42.42 26.44 7.65
C ILE A 4 -42.36 24.92 7.44
N ALA A 5 -41.69 24.53 6.36
CA ALA A 5 -41.16 23.19 6.17
C ALA A 5 -39.73 23.39 5.68
N ALA A 6 -38.81 23.59 6.62
CA ALA A 6 -37.40 23.35 6.37
C ALA A 6 -37.30 21.87 6.02
N LEU A 7 -37.25 21.58 4.72
CA LEU A 7 -37.11 20.23 4.19
C LEU A 7 -35.70 19.77 4.55
N LEU A 8 -35.60 19.00 5.62
CA LEU A 8 -34.39 18.31 6.01
C LEU A 8 -34.17 17.20 4.95
N VAL A 9 -33.46 17.51 3.87
CA VAL A 9 -33.07 16.52 2.84
C VAL A 9 -31.88 15.72 3.37
N THR A 10 -32.07 14.90 4.39
CA THR A 10 -31.06 13.93 4.83
C THR A 10 -30.73 12.98 3.68
N VAL A 11 -29.54 13.09 3.07
CA VAL A 11 -29.04 12.05 2.17
C VAL A 11 -28.18 11.13 3.03
N LEU A 12 -28.69 9.94 3.34
CA LEU A 12 -27.86 8.87 3.90
C LEU A 12 -27.16 8.21 2.72
N ALA A 13 -25.90 8.53 2.45
CA ALA A 13 -25.05 7.57 1.75
C ALA A 13 -24.93 6.36 2.68
N ALA A 14 -25.58 5.25 2.34
CA ALA A 14 -25.54 4.07 3.17
C ALA A 14 -24.19 3.37 3.01
N PHE A 15 -23.39 3.38 4.07
CA PHE A 15 -22.52 2.26 4.42
C PHE A 15 -23.16 1.47 5.57
N LEU A 16 -23.43 0.19 5.31
CA LEU A 16 -23.78 -0.94 6.19
C LEU A 16 -25.18 -1.11 6.87
N PHE A 17 -25.64 -2.37 6.70
CA PHE A 17 -26.46 -3.32 7.48
C PHE A 17 -27.76 -2.94 8.24
N THR A 18 -28.83 -3.61 7.77
CA THR A 18 -30.08 -4.10 8.43
C THR A 18 -30.88 -3.03 9.19
N ALA A 19 -32.07 -2.62 8.76
CA ALA A 19 -33.25 -3.45 8.54
C ALA A 19 -34.43 -2.55 8.09
N THR A 20 -35.32 -3.13 7.28
CA THR A 20 -36.66 -2.64 6.90
C THR A 20 -36.74 -1.39 6.03
N SER A 21 -36.86 -1.61 4.72
CA SER A 21 -37.43 -0.66 3.78
C SER A 21 -37.82 -1.39 2.48
N SER A 22 -38.68 -0.72 1.69
CA SER A 22 -39.39 -1.21 0.51
C SER A 22 -38.58 -2.06 -0.47
N ALA A 23 -39.28 -2.84 -1.31
CA ALA A 23 -38.67 -3.71 -2.34
C ALA A 23 -37.67 -2.98 -3.26
N GLN A 24 -37.83 -1.67 -3.45
CA GLN A 24 -36.88 -0.84 -4.22
C GLN A 24 -35.54 -0.65 -3.49
N MET A 25 -35.55 -0.43 -2.17
CA MET A 25 -34.32 -0.29 -1.39
C MET A 25 -33.61 -1.65 -1.20
N GLN A 26 -34.36 -2.76 -1.14
CA GLN A 26 -33.76 -4.11 -1.20
C GLN A 26 -33.10 -4.41 -2.56
N ALA A 27 -33.65 -3.90 -3.67
CA ALA A 27 -33.03 -4.03 -5.00
C ALA A 27 -31.73 -3.21 -5.11
N VAL A 28 -31.68 -2.03 -4.47
CA VAL A 28 -30.44 -1.23 -4.34
C VAL A 28 -29.42 -1.95 -3.45
N LEU A 29 -29.84 -2.44 -2.28
CA LEU A 29 -28.96 -3.14 -1.31
C LEU A 29 -28.43 -4.50 -1.82
N SER A 30 -29.17 -5.18 -2.71
CA SER A 30 -28.73 -6.45 -3.32
C SER A 30 -27.81 -6.26 -4.54
N ARG A 31 -27.66 -5.02 -5.02
CA ARG A 31 -26.77 -4.64 -6.13
C ARG A 31 -25.61 -3.75 -5.73
N ALA A 32 -25.65 -3.17 -4.53
CA ALA A 32 -24.42 -2.76 -3.86
C ALA A 32 -23.48 -3.98 -3.91
N PRO A 33 -22.23 -3.83 -4.37
CA PRO A 33 -21.29 -4.92 -4.27
C PRO A 33 -21.33 -5.41 -2.83
N THR A 34 -21.44 -6.71 -2.62
CA THR A 34 -21.19 -7.30 -1.30
C THR A 34 -19.72 -7.07 -1.00
N PHE A 35 -19.36 -5.85 -0.62
CA PHE A 35 -18.17 -5.63 0.16
C PHE A 35 -18.47 -6.29 1.49
N SER A 36 -17.88 -7.46 1.69
CA SER A 36 -17.79 -8.03 3.04
C SER A 36 -17.42 -6.88 3.97
N PRO A 37 -18.19 -6.62 5.04
CA PRO A 37 -17.60 -6.02 6.21
C PRO A 37 -16.34 -6.82 6.45
N LYS A 38 -15.20 -6.14 6.42
CA LYS A 38 -13.94 -6.70 6.86
C LYS A 38 -14.23 -7.54 8.11
N PRO A 39 -13.89 -8.84 8.15
CA PRO A 39 -13.74 -9.52 9.43
C PRO A 39 -12.87 -8.61 10.31
N ALA A 40 -13.13 -8.55 11.61
CA ALA A 40 -12.42 -7.70 12.57
C ALA A 40 -10.92 -7.48 12.21
N PRO A 41 -10.41 -6.25 12.38
CA PRO A 41 -9.40 -5.65 11.52
C PRO A 41 -8.08 -6.44 11.47
N ASP A 42 -7.73 -6.94 10.28
CA ASP A 42 -6.33 -6.95 9.84
C ASP A 42 -6.07 -5.61 9.15
N PRO A 43 -5.19 -4.73 9.61
CA PRO A 43 -5.15 -3.33 9.18
C PRO A 43 -4.81 -3.23 7.68
N GLY A 44 -5.79 -3.11 6.78
CA GLY A 44 -5.95 -1.86 6.02
C GLY A 44 -5.33 -0.68 6.77
N ILE A 45 -4.36 -0.07 6.12
CA ILE A 45 -3.52 0.97 6.71
C ILE A 45 -4.32 2.25 6.86
N PHE A 46 -5.24 2.48 5.92
CA PHE A 46 -6.22 3.55 6.02
C PHE A 46 -7.54 3.06 6.60
N ASN A 47 -8.09 3.85 7.51
CA ASN A 47 -9.49 3.75 7.92
C ASN A 47 -10.34 4.53 6.90
N ALA A 48 -10.42 4.02 5.67
CA ALA A 48 -11.17 4.62 4.56
C ALA A 48 -12.51 3.91 4.33
N ASP A 49 -13.47 4.61 3.74
CA ASP A 49 -14.81 4.06 3.45
C ASP A 49 -14.76 3.01 2.33
N PHE A 50 -13.89 3.24 1.34
CA PHE A 50 -13.59 2.31 0.24
C PHE A 50 -12.10 2.04 0.16
N VAL A 51 -11.70 0.89 -0.37
CA VAL A 51 -10.30 0.55 -0.63
C VAL A 51 -10.13 -0.03 -2.03
N MET A 52 -9.06 0.35 -2.73
CA MET A 52 -8.66 -0.20 -4.03
C MET A 52 -7.15 -0.15 -4.24
N PRO A 53 -6.60 -0.99 -5.13
CA PRO A 53 -5.19 -0.89 -5.49
C PRO A 53 -4.90 0.39 -6.30
N PRO A 54 -3.65 0.88 -6.29
CA PRO A 54 -3.19 1.92 -7.21
C PRO A 54 -3.19 1.41 -8.67
N SER A 55 -3.06 2.34 -9.61
CA SER A 55 -2.77 2.00 -11.02
C SER A 55 -1.29 1.65 -11.21
N PHE A 56 -0.99 0.90 -12.26
CA PHE A 56 0.38 0.48 -12.61
C PHE A 56 0.64 0.75 -14.09
N HIS A 57 1.30 1.86 -14.41
CA HIS A 57 1.52 2.27 -15.81
C HIS A 57 2.94 2.06 -16.35
N ASN A 58 3.92 1.69 -15.52
CA ASN A 58 5.29 1.45 -15.96
C ASN A 58 5.60 -0.05 -16.05
N THR A 59 6.28 -0.46 -17.12
CA THR A 59 6.68 -1.86 -17.39
C THR A 59 7.98 -2.27 -16.74
N ASP A 60 8.75 -1.31 -16.21
CA ASP A 60 9.96 -1.59 -15.46
C ASP A 60 9.66 -2.22 -14.08
N ASP A 61 8.39 -2.15 -13.62
CA ASP A 61 7.82 -2.89 -12.49
C ASP A 61 7.90 -4.43 -12.75
N ARG A 62 9.01 -5.09 -12.39
CA ARG A 62 9.26 -6.55 -12.60
C ARG A 62 8.80 -7.42 -11.40
N PRO A 63 8.92 -8.76 -11.53
CA PRO A 63 7.84 -9.73 -11.77
C PRO A 63 7.04 -10.17 -10.51
N GLY A 64 5.72 -10.24 -10.61
CA GLY A 64 4.87 -10.87 -9.57
C GLY A 64 3.60 -10.09 -9.22
N VAL A 65 3.48 -8.85 -9.69
CA VAL A 65 2.31 -8.00 -9.44
C VAL A 65 1.20 -8.24 -10.47
N PRO A 66 -0.08 -8.38 -10.06
CA PRO A 66 -1.17 -8.57 -10.99
C PRO A 66 -1.45 -7.27 -11.76
N LEU A 67 -1.30 -7.37 -13.08
CA LEU A 67 -1.92 -6.53 -14.13
C LEU A 67 -1.49 -5.05 -14.15
N LEU A 68 -0.50 -4.77 -15.00
CA LEU A 68 -0.31 -3.46 -15.61
C LEU A 68 -1.66 -2.90 -16.09
N GLY A 69 -1.94 -1.65 -15.72
CA GLY A 69 -3.12 -0.92 -16.17
C GLY A 69 -3.77 -0.05 -15.10
N ASP A 70 -4.89 0.55 -15.52
CA ASP A 70 -5.72 1.37 -14.66
C ASP A 70 -6.46 0.52 -13.62
N SER A 71 -6.35 0.89 -12.35
CA SER A 71 -7.25 0.42 -11.30
C SER A 71 -8.50 1.29 -11.28
N LYS A 72 -9.67 0.68 -11.49
CA LYS A 72 -10.96 1.39 -11.61
C LYS A 72 -11.97 0.93 -10.56
N MET A 73 -12.68 1.89 -9.98
CA MET A 73 -13.77 1.67 -9.04
C MET A 73 -15.05 2.34 -9.53
N ASP A 74 -16.13 1.57 -9.54
CA ASP A 74 -17.47 2.08 -9.82
C ASP A 74 -18.06 2.72 -8.56
N LEU A 75 -18.39 4.01 -8.64
CA LEU A 75 -19.07 4.77 -7.59
C LEU A 75 -20.53 5.00 -7.99
N PHE A 76 -21.45 4.32 -7.32
CA PHE A 76 -22.87 4.42 -7.60
C PHE A 76 -23.54 5.47 -6.71
N VAL A 77 -24.28 6.38 -7.32
CA VAL A 77 -24.94 7.50 -6.63
C VAL A 77 -26.45 7.39 -6.78
N PHE A 78 -27.13 7.50 -5.64
CA PHE A 78 -28.58 7.55 -5.54
C PHE A 78 -28.99 8.83 -4.81
N CYS A 79 -30.10 9.42 -5.24
CA CYS A 79 -30.77 10.45 -4.50
C CYS A 79 -32.10 9.87 -4.01
N PHE A 80 -32.46 10.11 -2.76
CA PHE A 80 -33.74 9.64 -2.21
C PHE A 80 -34.25 10.58 -1.13
N ASP A 81 -35.55 10.50 -0.88
CA ASP A 81 -36.19 11.19 0.24
C ASP A 81 -35.95 10.38 1.53
N PRO A 82 -35.32 10.94 2.57
CA PRO A 82 -35.04 10.21 3.82
C PRO A 82 -36.29 9.77 4.59
N PHE A 83 -37.43 10.43 4.41
CA PHE A 83 -38.66 10.12 5.13
C PHE A 83 -39.46 9.05 4.43
N THR A 84 -39.49 9.07 3.09
CA THR A 84 -40.28 8.13 2.29
C THR A 84 -39.46 7.00 1.67
N LEU A 85 -38.13 7.14 1.65
CA LEU A 85 -37.15 6.24 1.02
C LEU A 85 -37.37 6.03 -0.48
N ASN A 86 -38.14 6.91 -1.11
CA ASN A 86 -38.35 6.90 -2.55
C ASN A 86 -37.14 7.50 -3.25
N LEU A 87 -36.70 6.86 -4.33
CA LEU A 87 -35.67 7.41 -5.20
C LEU A 87 -36.15 8.70 -5.87
N LEU A 88 -35.23 9.64 -6.01
CA LEU A 88 -35.43 10.95 -6.61
C LEU A 88 -34.42 11.19 -7.75
N VAL A 89 -34.79 12.10 -8.64
CA VAL A 89 -33.91 12.63 -9.67
C VAL A 89 -33.24 13.88 -9.13
N CYS A 90 -31.92 13.88 -9.08
CA CYS A 90 -31.08 14.99 -8.61
C CYS A 90 -29.94 15.20 -9.59
N ASN A 91 -29.57 16.47 -9.82
CA ASN A 91 -28.36 16.81 -10.56
C ASN A 91 -27.22 16.85 -9.55
N VAL A 92 -26.21 16.02 -9.74
CA VAL A 92 -25.11 15.86 -8.79
C VAL A 92 -23.76 16.13 -9.44
N GLN A 93 -22.82 16.56 -8.61
CA GLN A 93 -21.42 16.74 -8.96
C GLN A 93 -20.56 15.99 -7.96
N LEU A 94 -19.63 15.20 -8.48
CA LEU A 94 -18.62 14.49 -7.72
C LEU A 94 -17.28 15.19 -7.90
N ALA A 95 -16.64 15.53 -6.78
CA ALA A 95 -15.28 16.02 -6.74
C ALA A 95 -14.41 15.03 -5.97
N ILE A 96 -13.18 14.84 -6.44
CA ILE A 96 -12.16 14.02 -5.79
C ILE A 96 -10.97 14.91 -5.44
N HIS A 97 -10.35 14.67 -4.29
CA HIS A 97 -9.11 15.33 -3.92
C HIS A 97 -8.26 14.42 -3.05
N VAL A 98 -6.96 14.31 -3.30
CA VAL A 98 -6.07 13.52 -2.43
C VAL A 98 -5.70 14.27 -1.16
N GLU A 99 -5.60 13.52 -0.07
CA GLU A 99 -5.00 14.01 1.16
C GLU A 99 -3.47 13.93 1.02
N GLU A 100 -2.80 15.08 1.01
CA GLU A 100 -1.34 15.17 0.93
C GLU A 100 -0.67 14.46 2.12
N GLY A 101 0.39 13.69 1.86
CA GLY A 101 1.13 12.94 2.88
C GLY A 101 0.44 11.67 3.39
N SER A 102 -0.81 11.41 3.00
CA SER A 102 -1.54 10.22 3.47
C SER A 102 -0.92 8.89 3.02
N GLY A 103 -0.22 8.84 1.87
CA GLY A 103 0.41 7.62 1.34
C GLY A 103 1.62 7.09 2.11
N GLY A 104 2.04 7.78 3.18
CA GLY A 104 3.27 7.45 3.91
C GLY A 104 4.51 8.20 3.40
N HIS A 105 4.38 9.21 2.55
CA HIS A 105 5.47 10.18 2.39
C HIS A 105 4.91 11.52 1.91
N VAL A 106 5.59 12.60 2.30
CA VAL A 106 5.24 13.95 1.84
C VAL A 106 5.86 14.22 0.47
N HIS A 107 5.00 14.46 -0.53
CA HIS A 107 5.44 14.84 -1.87
C HIS A 107 5.71 16.36 -1.96
N THR A 108 6.75 16.74 -2.70
CA THR A 108 7.06 18.17 -2.94
C THR A 108 6.32 18.77 -4.14
N ALA A 109 5.81 17.95 -5.08
CA ALA A 109 5.05 18.42 -6.24
C ALA A 109 3.56 18.02 -6.23
N GLY A 110 3.05 17.56 -5.08
CA GLY A 110 1.66 17.13 -4.90
C GLY A 110 1.38 15.74 -5.47
N ARG A 111 0.52 14.99 -4.77
CA ARG A 111 0.04 13.69 -5.22
C ARG A 111 -1.09 13.90 -6.25
N PRO A 112 -1.18 13.10 -7.33
CA PRO A 112 -2.27 13.21 -8.30
C PRO A 112 -3.59 12.70 -7.69
N ASP A 113 -4.70 13.41 -7.94
CA ASP A 113 -6.02 13.07 -7.39
C ASP A 113 -6.59 11.72 -7.88
N GLY A 114 -6.09 11.22 -9.02
CA GLY A 114 -6.79 10.24 -9.86
C GLY A 114 -7.69 10.93 -10.88
N THR A 115 -8.57 10.17 -11.55
CA THR A 115 -9.51 10.73 -12.53
C THR A 115 -10.91 10.16 -12.40
N LEU A 116 -11.90 10.97 -12.78
CA LEU A 116 -13.28 10.52 -12.97
C LEU A 116 -13.58 10.51 -14.48
N ASP A 117 -14.32 9.51 -14.94
CA ASP A 117 -14.82 9.46 -16.32
C ASP A 117 -15.78 10.63 -16.65
N HIS A 118 -16.50 11.13 -15.65
CA HIS A 118 -17.23 12.38 -15.65
C HIS A 118 -17.39 12.92 -14.22
N SER A 119 -17.60 14.22 -14.04
CA SER A 119 -17.74 14.83 -12.70
C SER A 119 -19.16 15.28 -12.37
N THR A 120 -20.10 15.18 -13.30
CA THR A 120 -21.50 15.56 -13.10
C THR A 120 -22.45 14.57 -13.74
N GLY A 121 -23.59 14.33 -13.11
CA GLY A 121 -24.62 13.45 -13.67
C GLY A 121 -25.99 13.68 -13.05
N GLN A 122 -26.99 13.01 -13.61
CA GLN A 122 -28.36 13.04 -13.09
C GLN A 122 -28.73 11.66 -12.56
N THR A 123 -29.18 11.58 -11.31
CA THR A 123 -29.64 10.32 -10.71
C THR A 123 -30.97 9.87 -11.31
N THR A 124 -31.28 8.59 -11.20
CA THR A 124 -32.52 8.02 -11.75
C THR A 124 -33.42 7.49 -10.63
N THR A 125 -34.70 7.31 -10.93
CA THR A 125 -35.63 6.58 -10.05
C THR A 125 -35.66 5.08 -10.34
N ASP A 126 -34.87 4.59 -11.30
CA ASP A 126 -34.76 3.17 -11.61
C ASP A 126 -33.60 2.57 -10.80
N PRO A 127 -33.87 1.75 -9.78
CA PRO A 127 -32.81 1.15 -8.96
C PRO A 127 -31.88 0.23 -9.76
N ASN A 128 -32.28 -0.20 -10.96
CA ASN A 128 -31.46 -1.08 -11.80
C ASN A 128 -30.47 -0.32 -12.69
N ASN A 129 -30.64 0.99 -12.83
CA ASN A 129 -29.80 1.85 -13.64
C ASN A 129 -29.40 3.11 -12.85
N PRO A 130 -28.62 2.96 -11.76
CA PRO A 130 -28.13 4.09 -10.99
C PRO A 130 -27.18 4.96 -11.80
N LEU A 131 -27.04 6.21 -11.38
CA LEU A 131 -25.92 7.03 -11.85
C LEU A 131 -24.63 6.38 -11.36
N LYS A 132 -23.71 6.17 -12.29
CA LYS A 132 -22.41 5.54 -12.05
C LYS A 132 -21.33 6.52 -12.46
N PHE A 133 -20.42 6.81 -11.55
CA PHE A 133 -19.11 7.40 -11.86
C PHE A 133 -18.05 6.30 -11.85
N VAL A 134 -17.02 6.44 -12.67
CA VAL A 134 -15.86 5.55 -12.66
C VAL A 134 -14.65 6.33 -12.20
N TYR A 135 -14.19 6.03 -10.99
CA TYR A 135 -12.93 6.54 -10.47
C TYR A 135 -11.78 5.66 -10.95
N THR A 136 -10.73 6.30 -11.47
CA THR A 136 -9.45 5.65 -11.82
C THR A 136 -8.39 6.13 -10.85
N ALA A 137 -7.81 5.21 -10.09
CA ALA A 137 -6.80 5.53 -9.09
C ALA A 137 -5.49 5.99 -9.75
N PRO A 138 -4.72 6.87 -9.08
CA PRO A 138 -3.35 7.15 -9.48
C PRO A 138 -2.40 5.99 -9.12
N ASP A 139 -1.14 6.10 -9.56
CA ASP A 139 -0.06 5.18 -9.20
C ASP A 139 0.45 5.38 -7.75
N ALA A 140 0.16 6.54 -7.17
CA ALA A 140 0.52 6.91 -5.80
C ALA A 140 -0.56 6.51 -4.80
N SER A 141 -0.17 5.69 -3.81
CA SER A 141 -1.04 5.29 -2.70
C SER A 141 -1.35 6.45 -1.74
N GLY A 142 -2.40 6.28 -0.93
CA GLY A 142 -2.89 7.25 0.05
C GLY A 142 -4.42 7.41 0.02
N ILE A 143 -4.92 8.35 0.81
CA ILE A 143 -6.35 8.66 0.92
C ILE A 143 -6.78 9.67 -0.14
N THR A 144 -7.91 9.40 -0.79
CA THR A 144 -8.63 10.32 -1.68
C THR A 144 -9.98 10.67 -1.08
N ASP A 145 -10.20 11.93 -0.77
CA ASP A 145 -11.49 12.49 -0.39
C ASP A 145 -12.43 12.54 -1.59
N VAL A 146 -13.67 12.14 -1.37
CA VAL A 146 -14.76 12.16 -2.35
C VAL A 146 -15.86 13.05 -1.80
N THR A 147 -16.11 14.17 -2.48
CA THR A 147 -17.17 15.11 -2.11
C THR A 147 -18.29 15.08 -3.15
N LEU A 148 -19.48 14.66 -2.75
CA LEU A 148 -20.69 14.69 -3.56
C LEU A 148 -21.54 15.91 -3.18
N THR A 149 -21.89 16.71 -4.17
CA THR A 149 -22.80 17.85 -4.03
C THR A 149 -23.88 17.81 -5.11
N GLY A 150 -24.92 18.64 -5.02
CA GLY A 150 -25.93 18.71 -6.07
C GLY A 150 -27.16 19.52 -5.72
N THR A 151 -28.17 19.41 -6.57
CA THR A 151 -29.50 19.98 -6.36
C THR A 151 -30.59 19.00 -6.78
N ASP A 152 -31.79 19.16 -6.21
CA ASP A 152 -32.99 18.54 -6.77
C ASP A 152 -33.38 19.20 -8.13
N LEU A 153 -34.47 18.72 -8.73
CA LEU A 153 -35.01 19.27 -9.99
C LEU A 153 -35.55 20.71 -9.87
N ASN A 154 -35.78 21.20 -8.65
CA ASN A 154 -36.23 22.57 -8.39
C ASN A 154 -35.05 23.52 -8.09
N GLY A 155 -33.81 23.01 -8.13
CA GLY A 155 -32.61 23.78 -7.81
C GLY A 155 -32.35 23.92 -6.31
N ILE A 156 -33.05 23.18 -5.45
CA ILE A 156 -32.78 23.16 -4.01
C ILE A 156 -31.53 22.32 -3.76
N PRO A 157 -30.49 22.87 -3.09
CA PRO A 157 -29.29 22.11 -2.77
C PRO A 157 -29.60 20.84 -1.97
N ILE A 158 -29.00 19.73 -2.38
CA ILE A 158 -28.96 18.52 -1.55
C ILE A 158 -27.81 18.63 -0.55
N PHE A 159 -27.92 17.92 0.57
CA PHE A 159 -26.85 17.93 1.57
C PHE A 159 -25.59 17.28 1.00
N PRO A 160 -24.42 17.94 1.10
CA PRO A 160 -23.17 17.35 0.67
C PRO A 160 -22.85 16.08 1.46
N ILE A 161 -22.25 15.11 0.78
CA ILE A 161 -21.71 13.90 1.38
C ILE A 161 -20.22 13.87 1.14
N GLN A 162 -19.48 13.42 2.16
CA GLN A 162 -18.07 13.11 2.06
C GLN A 162 -17.87 11.62 2.29
N ALA A 163 -16.96 11.03 1.52
CA ALA A 163 -16.45 9.68 1.71
C ALA A 163 -14.96 9.67 1.38
N THR A 164 -14.28 8.59 1.70
CA THR A 164 -12.84 8.41 1.48
C THR A 164 -12.55 7.13 0.71
N ILE A 165 -11.59 7.18 -0.21
CA ILE A 165 -11.05 6.03 -0.92
C ILE A 165 -9.59 5.86 -0.50
N GLY A 166 -9.26 4.75 0.15
CA GLY A 166 -7.89 4.31 0.38
C GLY A 166 -7.34 3.67 -0.90
N VAL A 167 -6.35 4.31 -1.51
CA VAL A 167 -5.56 3.70 -2.58
C VAL A 167 -4.36 3.03 -1.91
N GLU A 168 -4.37 1.71 -1.79
CA GLU A 168 -3.34 0.98 -1.04
C GLU A 168 -3.09 -0.44 -1.60
N ILE A 169 -1.90 -0.97 -1.31
CA ILE A 169 -1.61 -2.39 -1.48
C ILE A 169 -2.04 -3.15 -0.23
N ASP A 170 -2.96 -4.08 -0.39
CA ASP A 170 -3.48 -4.88 0.71
C ASP A 170 -2.44 -5.90 1.21
N GLY A 171 -2.52 -6.23 2.50
CA GLY A 171 -1.72 -7.28 3.13
C GLY A 171 -0.29 -6.91 3.48
N LEU A 172 0.13 -5.64 3.35
CA LEU A 172 1.45 -5.21 3.79
C LEU A 172 1.57 -5.24 5.33
N ILE A 173 2.70 -5.75 5.82
CA ILE A 173 3.03 -5.81 7.24
C ILE A 173 4.34 -5.07 7.52
N GLY A 174 4.41 -4.40 8.66
CA GLY A 174 5.67 -3.82 9.12
C GLY A 174 6.65 -4.93 9.47
N ASN A 175 7.85 -4.90 8.89
CA ASN A 175 8.87 -5.89 9.20
C ASN A 175 9.34 -5.74 10.65
N PRO A 176 9.58 -6.86 11.35
CA PRO A 176 10.12 -6.80 12.70
C PRO A 176 11.53 -6.20 12.64
N THR A 177 11.68 -5.00 13.20
CA THR A 177 12.99 -4.35 13.33
C THR A 177 13.87 -5.13 14.32
N SER A 178 15.18 -4.92 14.26
CA SER A 178 16.16 -5.49 15.20
C SER A 178 15.81 -5.28 16.68
N LEU A 179 14.97 -4.28 16.99
CA LEU A 179 14.49 -3.98 18.35
C LEU A 179 13.59 -5.09 18.93
N ALA A 180 12.99 -5.96 18.10
CA ALA A 180 12.19 -7.11 18.53
C ALA A 180 12.97 -8.44 18.51
N GLY A 181 14.32 -8.40 18.47
CA GLY A 181 15.16 -9.60 18.48
C GLY A 181 15.42 -10.21 17.09
N GLY A 182 15.16 -9.46 16.02
CA GLY A 182 15.42 -9.87 14.64
C GLY A 182 16.92 -9.92 14.29
N LEU A 183 17.26 -10.71 13.27
CA LEU A 183 18.62 -10.83 12.71
C LEU A 183 18.90 -9.83 11.57
N LEU A 184 17.92 -8.97 11.28
CA LEU A 184 18.00 -7.89 10.31
C LEU A 184 18.14 -6.57 11.03
N THR A 185 19.00 -5.71 10.50
CA THR A 185 18.90 -4.28 10.76
C THR A 185 18.02 -3.71 9.66
N ILE A 186 16.99 -2.97 10.05
CA ILE A 186 16.17 -2.20 9.10
C ILE A 186 16.41 -0.78 9.53
N ASP A 187 17.02 0.03 8.67
CA ASP A 187 17.20 1.45 8.92
C ASP A 187 15.82 2.11 8.84
N PRO A 188 15.24 2.52 9.99
CA PRO A 188 13.96 3.21 9.94
C PRO A 188 14.15 4.66 9.54
N THR A 189 15.38 5.12 9.25
CA THR A 189 15.74 6.51 9.03
C THR A 189 16.42 6.70 7.69
N SER A 190 15.64 6.99 6.66
CA SER A 190 16.19 7.71 5.51
C SER A 190 16.10 9.19 5.79
N SER A 191 17.17 9.93 5.51
CA SER A 191 17.21 11.40 5.63
C SER A 191 16.20 12.11 4.71
N LEU A 192 15.49 11.38 3.85
CA LEU A 192 14.58 11.87 2.81
C LEU A 192 13.29 11.01 2.71
N HIS A 193 13.08 10.05 3.61
CA HIS A 193 11.81 9.30 3.75
C HIS A 193 11.26 9.51 5.15
N ASP A 194 9.95 9.55 5.30
CA ASP A 194 9.29 9.72 6.59
C ASP A 194 9.32 8.42 7.41
N ASN A 195 10.50 7.86 7.67
CA ASN A 195 10.75 6.72 8.57
C ASN A 195 9.81 5.50 8.49
N ASN A 196 9.17 5.25 7.35
CA ASN A 196 8.04 4.31 7.24
C ASN A 196 8.11 3.43 5.98
N ASN A 197 9.31 3.21 5.45
CA ASN A 197 9.61 2.31 4.34
C ASN A 197 9.99 0.91 4.85
N ILE A 198 9.26 0.38 5.83
CA ILE A 198 9.57 -0.89 6.51
C ILE A 198 8.60 -2.03 6.16
N TYR A 199 7.72 -1.81 5.19
CA TYR A 199 6.57 -2.69 4.96
C TYR A 199 6.82 -3.64 3.80
N THR A 200 6.37 -4.88 3.96
CA THR A 200 6.44 -5.91 2.93
C THR A 200 5.21 -6.79 2.96
N THR A 201 5.03 -7.62 1.95
CA THR A 201 4.12 -8.77 2.07
C THR A 201 4.59 -9.72 3.20
N PRO A 202 3.70 -10.55 3.77
CA PRO A 202 4.09 -11.52 4.79
C PRO A 202 5.07 -12.57 4.26
N THR A 203 4.92 -12.95 2.99
CA THR A 203 5.83 -13.87 2.29
C THR A 203 7.24 -13.30 2.23
N PHE A 204 7.38 -12.07 1.72
CA PHE A 204 8.68 -11.44 1.58
C PHE A 204 9.33 -11.12 2.93
N SER A 205 8.52 -10.74 3.93
CA SER A 205 9.00 -10.61 5.32
C SER A 205 9.64 -11.92 5.82
N ALA A 206 8.97 -13.06 5.59
CA ALA A 206 9.51 -14.36 5.97
C ALA A 206 10.80 -14.72 5.21
N GLN A 207 10.90 -14.38 3.93
CA GLN A 207 12.12 -14.58 3.12
C GLN A 207 13.30 -13.78 3.68
N LEU A 208 13.08 -12.50 4.03
CA LEU A 208 14.11 -11.65 4.63
C LEU A 208 14.60 -12.22 5.98
N GLN A 209 13.68 -12.69 6.83
CA GLN A 209 14.06 -13.33 8.11
C GLN A 209 14.81 -14.65 7.91
N PHE A 210 14.41 -15.44 6.92
CA PHE A 210 15.08 -16.69 6.57
C PHE A 210 16.50 -16.44 6.05
N MET A 211 16.68 -15.51 5.12
CA MET A 211 17.99 -15.08 4.62
C MET A 211 18.92 -14.66 5.77
N ALA A 212 18.45 -13.81 6.67
CA ALA A 212 19.25 -13.34 7.80
C ALA A 212 19.67 -14.49 8.74
N THR A 213 18.77 -15.46 8.94
CA THR A 213 19.02 -16.65 9.75
C THR A 213 20.05 -17.57 9.07
N ASP A 214 19.88 -17.88 7.79
CA ASP A 214 20.79 -18.73 7.04
C ASP A 214 22.20 -18.12 6.97
N PHE A 215 22.28 -16.82 6.69
CA PHE A 215 23.55 -16.11 6.68
C PHE A 215 24.26 -16.16 8.04
N ARG A 216 23.54 -15.92 9.14
CA ARG A 216 24.12 -16.02 10.49
C ARG A 216 24.64 -17.43 10.78
N LEU A 217 23.91 -18.48 10.41
CA LEU A 217 24.34 -19.86 10.60
C LEU A 217 25.61 -20.18 9.80
N ARG A 218 25.73 -19.67 8.57
CA ARG A 218 26.93 -19.80 7.74
C ARG A 218 28.15 -19.14 8.37
N LEU A 219 27.99 -17.94 8.95
CA LEU A 219 29.06 -17.26 9.67
C LEU A 219 29.49 -18.02 10.94
N ILE A 220 28.54 -18.57 11.70
CA ILE A 220 28.85 -19.41 12.87
C ILE A 220 29.62 -20.65 12.45
N ALA A 221 29.18 -21.33 11.38
CA ALA A 221 29.87 -22.51 10.85
C ALA A 221 31.29 -22.18 10.41
N GLN A 222 31.49 -21.03 9.74
CA GLN A 222 32.82 -20.57 9.34
C GLN A 222 33.72 -20.23 10.54
N CYS A 223 33.16 -19.60 11.58
CA CYS A 223 33.87 -19.34 12.83
C CYS A 223 34.32 -20.65 13.49
N ILE A 224 33.43 -21.64 13.61
CA ILE A 224 33.75 -22.96 14.17
C ILE A 224 34.86 -23.64 13.37
N LYS A 225 34.74 -23.65 12.04
CA LYS A 225 35.72 -24.26 11.12
C LYS A 225 37.11 -23.65 11.22
N THR A 226 37.20 -22.36 11.52
CA THR A 226 38.46 -21.61 11.60
C THR A 226 38.97 -21.41 13.02
N SER A 227 38.25 -21.92 14.02
CA SER A 227 38.64 -21.80 15.42
C SER A 227 39.90 -22.63 15.70
N PRO A 228 40.87 -22.09 16.47
CA PRO A 228 42.12 -22.77 16.77
C PRO A 228 41.94 -23.97 17.71
N ASP A 229 40.84 -24.00 18.47
CA ASP A 229 40.54 -25.04 19.46
C ASP A 229 39.02 -25.14 19.73
N PRO A 230 38.55 -26.25 20.34
CA PRO A 230 37.13 -26.47 20.62
C PRO A 230 36.51 -25.48 21.62
N ILE A 231 37.27 -24.91 22.55
CA ILE A 231 36.75 -23.95 23.55
C ILE A 231 36.44 -22.63 22.84
N THR A 232 37.32 -22.18 21.96
CA THR A 232 37.08 -21.00 21.12
C THR A 232 35.89 -21.22 20.17
N ALA A 233 35.73 -22.43 19.61
CA ALA A 233 34.60 -22.76 18.73
C ALA A 233 33.24 -22.64 19.44
N LEU A 234 33.15 -23.00 20.72
CA LEU A 234 31.91 -22.86 21.51
C LEU A 234 31.47 -21.39 21.66
N GLN A 235 32.39 -20.44 21.59
CA GLN A 235 32.08 -19.02 21.71
C GLN A 235 31.47 -18.43 20.43
N CYS A 236 31.59 -19.09 19.28
CA CYS A 236 31.13 -18.61 17.97
C CYS A 236 29.63 -18.22 17.95
N PHE A 237 28.77 -18.94 18.68
CA PHE A 237 27.34 -18.63 18.77
C PHE A 237 27.06 -17.27 19.42
N THR A 238 27.96 -16.81 20.28
CA THR A 238 27.86 -15.55 21.03
C THR A 238 28.70 -14.41 20.45
N THR A 239 29.76 -14.72 19.70
CA THR A 239 30.63 -13.71 19.10
C THR A 239 30.18 -13.28 17.71
N VAL A 240 29.51 -14.16 16.96
CA VAL A 240 28.86 -13.83 15.68
C VAL A 240 27.50 -13.17 15.95
N GLN A 241 27.53 -11.91 16.39
CA GLN A 241 26.33 -11.09 16.64
C GLN A 241 26.20 -9.87 15.73
N ARG A 242 27.28 -9.44 15.06
CA ARG A 242 27.32 -8.11 14.41
C ARG A 242 27.03 -8.08 12.91
N ALA A 243 27.11 -9.21 12.22
CA ALA A 243 26.81 -9.26 10.79
C ALA A 243 25.31 -9.54 10.59
N ALA A 244 24.50 -8.51 10.81
CA ALA A 244 23.08 -8.51 10.47
C ALA A 244 22.92 -7.78 9.14
N PRO A 245 22.35 -8.38 8.08
CA PRO A 245 22.06 -7.65 6.85
C PRO A 245 21.30 -6.35 7.16
N ASN A 246 21.70 -5.25 6.53
CA ASN A 246 21.10 -3.94 6.75
C ASN A 246 20.20 -3.57 5.58
N ILE A 247 18.90 -3.46 5.84
CA ILE A 247 17.88 -3.09 4.87
C ILE A 247 17.62 -1.58 4.98
N ASP A 248 17.81 -0.87 3.88
CA ASP A 248 17.71 0.59 3.79
C ASP A 248 16.34 1.04 3.27
N ALA A 249 15.74 0.23 2.39
CA ALA A 249 14.42 0.47 1.84
C ALA A 249 13.63 -0.82 1.64
N LEU A 250 12.35 -0.78 1.98
CA LEU A 250 11.28 -1.71 1.63
C LEU A 250 10.12 -0.90 1.06
N SER A 251 8.87 -1.36 1.19
CA SER A 251 7.69 -0.60 0.79
C SER A 251 7.27 0.44 1.82
N LEU A 252 6.59 1.50 1.35
CA LEU A 252 5.79 2.38 2.19
C LEU A 252 4.67 1.59 2.86
N GLN A 253 4.11 2.18 3.92
CA GLN A 253 2.99 1.59 4.63
C GLN A 253 1.89 1.18 3.66
N ALA A 254 1.35 2.10 2.86
CA ALA A 254 0.29 1.81 1.87
C ALA A 254 0.80 1.28 0.51
N GLY A 255 2.08 0.97 0.39
CA GLY A 255 2.73 0.70 -0.89
C GLY A 255 2.66 1.88 -1.86
N GLY A 256 2.56 1.59 -3.15
CA GLY A 256 2.50 2.60 -4.21
C GLY A 256 3.85 3.26 -4.48
N LEU A 257 3.84 4.30 -5.32
CA LEU A 257 5.06 4.96 -5.79
C LEU A 257 5.72 5.85 -4.73
N PHE A 258 7.04 5.69 -4.53
CA PHE A 258 7.88 6.41 -3.56
C PHE A 258 8.26 7.84 -3.95
N ASP A 259 8.32 8.16 -5.24
CA ASP A 259 8.64 9.51 -5.74
C ASP A 259 7.85 9.79 -7.03
N PHE A 260 6.67 10.37 -6.86
CA PHE A 260 5.84 10.79 -7.99
C PHE A 260 6.50 11.89 -8.86
N THR A 261 7.50 12.62 -8.34
CA THR A 261 8.13 13.75 -9.04
C THR A 261 9.30 13.34 -9.93
N GLY A 262 9.74 12.08 -9.86
CA GLY A 262 10.78 11.51 -10.71
C GLY A 262 12.15 12.15 -10.55
N ASN A 263 12.42 12.84 -9.43
CA ASN A 263 13.76 13.33 -9.11
C ASN A 263 14.66 12.19 -8.61
N TRP A 264 14.06 11.05 -8.30
CA TRP A 264 14.72 9.85 -7.83
C TRP A 264 14.63 8.79 -8.92
N GLY A 265 15.79 8.47 -9.51
CA GLY A 265 15.90 7.37 -10.45
C GLY A 265 15.64 6.01 -9.80
N PRO A 266 15.64 4.93 -10.60
CA PRO A 266 15.66 3.54 -10.13
C PRO A 266 16.59 3.35 -8.91
N PRO A 267 16.21 2.55 -7.89
CA PRO A 267 15.12 1.58 -7.82
C PRO A 267 13.81 2.10 -7.19
N HIS A 268 13.60 3.41 -7.03
CA HIS A 268 12.42 3.93 -6.29
C HIS A 268 11.08 3.86 -7.05
N HIS A 269 11.09 3.38 -8.29
CA HIS A 269 9.86 2.93 -8.97
C HIS A 269 9.49 1.49 -8.58
N ASP A 270 10.47 0.73 -8.12
CA ASP A 270 10.34 -0.57 -7.48
C ASP A 270 10.03 -0.32 -5.98
N HIS A 271 9.74 -1.35 -5.20
CA HIS A 271 9.24 -1.29 -3.81
C HIS A 271 7.77 -0.93 -3.63
N ARG A 272 6.97 -0.90 -4.70
CA ARG A 272 5.56 -0.48 -4.63
C ARG A 272 4.65 -1.44 -3.90
N VAL A 273 4.98 -2.72 -3.92
CA VAL A 273 4.08 -3.79 -3.47
C VAL A 273 4.64 -4.64 -2.33
N GLY A 274 5.79 -4.24 -1.78
CA GLY A 274 6.39 -4.95 -0.65
C GLY A 274 6.96 -6.32 -0.96
N VAL A 275 7.48 -6.52 -2.17
CA VAL A 275 8.20 -7.74 -2.57
C VAL A 275 9.68 -7.48 -2.86
N GLU A 276 10.16 -6.27 -2.54
CA GLU A 276 11.48 -5.77 -2.90
C GLU A 276 12.16 -5.10 -1.69
N ALA A 277 13.49 -5.15 -1.66
CA ALA A 277 14.30 -4.57 -0.60
C ALA A 277 15.66 -4.09 -1.09
N ASP A 278 16.11 -2.93 -0.60
CA ASP A 278 17.49 -2.47 -0.82
C ASP A 278 18.32 -2.84 0.42
N MET A 279 19.25 -3.77 0.23
CA MET A 279 20.15 -4.23 1.28
C MET A 279 21.53 -3.58 1.15
N ARG A 280 21.91 -2.75 2.11
CA ARG A 280 23.28 -2.19 2.21
C ARG A 280 24.27 -3.32 2.46
N ILE A 281 25.32 -3.38 1.63
CA ILE A 281 26.47 -4.28 1.82
C ILE A 281 27.64 -3.53 2.47
N THR A 282 27.74 -2.23 2.22
CA THR A 282 28.68 -1.32 2.88
C THR A 282 28.05 0.05 3.12
N ASN A 283 28.18 0.60 4.32
CA ASN A 283 27.90 1.99 4.66
C ASN A 283 28.86 2.44 5.80
N PRO A 284 28.85 3.72 6.23
CA PRO A 284 29.76 4.20 7.27
C PRO A 284 29.61 3.52 8.65
N THR A 285 28.47 2.88 8.93
CA THR A 285 28.11 2.28 10.22
C THR A 285 27.99 0.74 10.17
N PHE A 286 28.02 0.15 8.98
CA PHE A 286 27.76 -1.26 8.70
C PHE A 286 28.64 -1.74 7.53
N PHE A 287 29.28 -2.89 7.70
CA PHE A 287 30.15 -3.45 6.66
C PHE A 287 30.13 -4.98 6.69
N ILE A 288 29.72 -5.59 5.57
CA ILE A 288 29.92 -7.02 5.34
C ILE A 288 31.25 -7.18 4.58
N ASP A 289 32.23 -7.78 5.27
CA ASP A 289 33.53 -8.13 4.70
C ASP A 289 33.33 -8.93 3.41
N SER A 290 34.05 -8.55 2.34
CA SER A 290 33.89 -9.12 1.01
C SER A 290 34.04 -10.64 1.01
N LYS A 291 34.86 -11.21 1.90
CA LYS A 291 35.03 -12.66 2.02
C LYS A 291 33.77 -13.41 2.49
N PHE A 292 32.80 -12.70 3.07
CA PHE A 292 31.53 -13.26 3.54
C PHE A 292 30.37 -13.00 2.57
N ARG A 293 30.53 -12.14 1.56
CA ARG A 293 29.46 -11.80 0.61
C ARG A 293 28.93 -13.02 -0.14
N ILE A 294 29.79 -13.97 -0.51
CA ILE A 294 29.33 -15.22 -1.13
C ILE A 294 28.41 -16.04 -0.23
N MET A 295 28.62 -16.01 1.10
CA MET A 295 27.74 -16.70 2.04
C MET A 295 26.39 -15.99 2.18
N LEU A 296 26.38 -14.65 2.05
CA LEU A 296 25.15 -13.86 2.05
C LEU A 296 24.36 -14.10 0.77
N HIS A 297 25.03 -14.14 -0.37
CA HIS A 297 24.43 -14.46 -1.66
C HIS A 297 23.74 -15.81 -1.66
N ASP A 298 24.43 -16.87 -1.22
CA ASP A 298 23.81 -18.19 -1.09
C ASP A 298 22.55 -18.15 -0.20
N ALA A 299 22.55 -17.32 0.85
CA ALA A 299 21.40 -17.16 1.74
C ALA A 299 20.23 -16.42 1.05
N VAL A 300 20.50 -15.44 0.18
CA VAL A 300 19.51 -14.76 -0.67
C VAL A 300 18.86 -15.75 -1.62
N ILE A 301 19.67 -16.53 -2.34
CA ILE A 301 19.16 -17.55 -3.28
C ILE A 301 18.35 -18.63 -2.55
N ASN A 302 18.82 -19.10 -1.40
CA ASN A 302 18.09 -20.06 -0.57
C ASN A 302 16.75 -19.51 -0.07
N ALA A 303 16.63 -18.20 0.09
CA ALA A 303 15.41 -17.52 0.49
C ALA A 303 14.46 -17.26 -0.70
N LEU A 304 14.77 -17.77 -1.90
CA LEU A 304 13.95 -17.60 -3.11
C LEU A 304 13.80 -16.13 -3.53
N MET A 305 14.90 -15.37 -3.44
CA MET A 305 14.98 -14.01 -3.96
C MET A 305 15.89 -13.98 -5.19
N ASP A 306 15.65 -13.04 -6.11
CA ASP A 306 16.44 -12.88 -7.34
C ASP A 306 17.87 -12.45 -7.04
N ASP A 307 18.77 -12.70 -7.99
CA ASP A 307 20.16 -12.25 -7.95
C ASP A 307 20.21 -10.71 -8.05
N PRO A 308 21.15 -10.01 -7.40
CA PRO A 308 21.30 -8.57 -7.54
C PRO A 308 21.49 -8.18 -9.02
N VAL A 309 20.94 -7.04 -9.42
CA VAL A 309 20.89 -6.61 -10.82
C VAL A 309 22.31 -6.45 -11.40
N SER A 310 22.48 -6.63 -12.71
CA SER A 310 23.73 -6.40 -13.45
C SER A 310 24.36 -5.03 -13.10
N GLY A 311 25.45 -5.03 -12.31
CA GLY A 311 26.09 -3.84 -11.73
C GLY A 311 26.28 -3.92 -10.22
N GLU A 312 25.63 -4.88 -9.57
CA GLU A 312 25.70 -5.18 -8.13
C GLU A 312 26.35 -6.55 -7.86
N ASP A 313 27.09 -7.06 -8.85
CA ASP A 313 27.78 -8.36 -8.82
C ASP A 313 28.61 -8.52 -7.54
N LEU A 314 28.57 -9.73 -6.96
CA LEU A 314 29.34 -10.18 -5.80
C LEU A 314 30.83 -9.85 -5.88
N ALA A 315 31.37 -9.82 -7.09
CA ALA A 315 32.77 -9.53 -7.38
C ALA A 315 33.09 -8.04 -7.50
N ASP A 316 32.09 -7.15 -7.58
CA ASP A 316 32.31 -5.72 -7.71
C ASP A 316 32.66 -5.09 -6.34
N PRO A 317 33.91 -4.62 -6.14
CA PRO A 317 34.31 -3.99 -4.90
C PRO A 317 33.66 -2.60 -4.69
N THR A 318 33.01 -2.05 -5.71
CA THR A 318 32.34 -0.75 -5.69
C THR A 318 30.84 -0.85 -5.36
N SER A 319 30.26 -2.06 -5.38
CA SER A 319 28.87 -2.28 -4.93
C SER A 319 28.72 -1.93 -3.44
N ASN A 320 27.77 -1.05 -3.16
CA ASN A 320 27.43 -0.58 -1.81
C ASN A 320 26.07 -1.11 -1.31
N HIS A 321 25.23 -1.63 -2.20
CA HIS A 321 23.94 -2.24 -1.88
C HIS A 321 23.58 -3.34 -2.91
N TRP A 322 22.62 -4.19 -2.54
CA TRP A 322 21.96 -5.18 -3.38
C TRP A 322 20.46 -4.93 -3.38
N HIS A 323 19.86 -4.89 -4.56
CA HIS A 323 18.42 -4.90 -4.72
C HIS A 323 17.90 -6.35 -4.71
N LEU A 324 17.00 -6.67 -3.77
CA LEU A 324 16.42 -7.99 -3.57
C LEU A 324 14.98 -7.99 -4.07
N VAL A 325 14.58 -9.03 -4.79
CA VAL A 325 13.21 -9.20 -5.31
C VAL A 325 12.70 -10.60 -4.96
N SER A 326 11.46 -10.74 -4.48
CA SER A 326 10.84 -12.06 -4.29
C SER A 326 10.64 -12.78 -5.63
N LEU A 327 10.93 -14.08 -5.69
CA LEU A 327 10.63 -14.94 -6.84
C LEU A 327 9.32 -15.73 -6.72
N ILE A 328 8.56 -15.52 -5.64
CA ILE A 328 7.32 -16.24 -5.30
C ILE A 328 6.16 -15.30 -5.00
#